data_AF-A0A5B9QGJ8-F1
#
_entry.id   AF-A0A5B9QGJ8-F1
#
_cell.length_a   1.000
_cell.length_b   1.000
_cell.length_c   1.000
_cell.angle_alpha   90.00
_cell.angle_beta   90.00
_cell.angle_gamma   90.00
#
_symmetry.space_group_name_H-M   'P 1'
#
loop_
_entity.id
_entity.type
_entity.pdbx_description
1 polymer ?
#
loop_
_entity_poly.entity_id
_entity_poly.type
_entity_poly.pdbx_seq_one_letter_code
_entity_poly.pdbx_strand_id
1 'polypeptide(L)'
;MQISAFRCRFLQALVFVFCHVSAVASVHAIQITLDYTLDENNENWFDLGTSTGQARRASLDSAAAFLSAIITNNDWTDLTSLNGSIGFSDIQASSIVDLSGNVVQGSAESDGQGYSYTLSTSNRSSVAANEYVIYVGAFSFDSGTTAHAKGGWDGYDSRNAAGAAGSEFNTWGGRVYFDTGDNWYAGHDPGVNPVDDYGIQDPNKTPTTDISTDNWDWHTTSLKWNGFDLRTVDPTAIGKSDLYSTGLHEMIHALGATSTNLEDDDLVGVDDEGNLIGTNLVAEYGGPVPKSSTGHFASSIQSEVWSSAGIISEVSLDPNSTDGARKYLTRLDAALLRDLGYQVLYQFNPADFNFDGLVNTSDLAQWQAAYGLDSTADADNDGDSDGADFLAWQREIQSLAAPSASSVTVPEPSALVLLAAAALLCRRRVPKS
;
A
#
# COMPACT_ATOMS: atom_id res chain seq x y z
N MET A 1 28.38 54.34 54.58
CA MET A 1 27.26 55.12 54.00
C MET A 1 26.79 54.38 52.75
N GLN A 2 26.21 53.18 52.92
CA GLN A 2 24.80 52.86 52.63
C GLN A 2 24.13 53.76 51.57
N ILE A 3 23.68 53.14 50.47
CA ILE A 3 22.24 52.94 50.16
C ILE A 3 22.12 51.71 49.24
N SER A 4 21.19 50.82 49.61
CA SER A 4 20.76 49.61 48.92
C SER A 4 19.59 49.89 47.99
N ALA A 5 19.41 49.08 46.92
CA ALA A 5 18.14 48.63 46.31
C ALA A 5 18.43 48.16 44.87
N PHE A 6 17.86 47.13 44.25
CA PHE A 6 16.92 46.08 44.62
C PHE A 6 17.06 45.04 43.48
N ARG A 7 17.00 43.74 43.79
CA ARG A 7 17.06 42.65 42.82
C ARG A 7 15.79 42.62 41.96
N CYS A 8 15.92 42.31 40.68
CA CYS A 8 14.87 41.60 39.94
C CYS A 8 15.53 40.66 38.92
N ARG A 9 15.63 39.38 39.26
CA ARG A 9 15.98 38.31 38.32
C ARG A 9 14.68 37.90 37.62
N PHE A 10 14.55 38.18 36.33
CA PHE A 10 13.54 37.54 35.49
C PHE A 10 13.98 36.08 35.26
N LEU A 11 13.36 35.15 35.99
CA LEU A 11 13.32 33.75 35.62
C LEU A 11 12.19 33.63 34.59
N GLN A 12 12.52 33.44 33.31
CA GLN A 12 11.54 32.96 32.33
C GLN A 12 11.23 31.51 32.69
N ALA A 13 10.05 31.28 33.28
CA ALA A 13 9.49 29.95 33.39
C ALA A 13 9.00 29.55 31.99
N LEU A 14 9.75 28.67 31.31
CA LEU A 14 9.27 27.96 30.14
C LEU A 14 8.15 27.02 30.63
N VAL A 15 6.90 27.38 30.36
CA VAL A 15 5.78 26.49 30.61
C VAL A 15 5.76 25.46 29.49
N PHE A 16 6.38 24.30 29.72
CA PHE A 16 6.12 23.12 28.92
C PHE A 16 4.68 22.68 29.21
N VAL A 17 3.76 23.01 28.29
CA VAL A 17 2.46 22.34 28.25
C VAL A 17 2.72 20.91 27.81
N PHE A 18 2.90 19.99 28.76
CA PHE A 18 2.81 18.57 28.50
C PHE A 18 1.36 18.26 28.13
N CYS A 19 1.05 18.30 26.84
CA CYS A 19 -0.14 17.64 26.33
C CYS A 19 0.09 16.15 26.56
N HIS A 20 -0.57 15.58 27.58
CA HIS A 20 -0.67 14.14 27.72
C HIS A 20 -1.54 13.64 26.57
N VAL A 21 -0.92 13.34 25.44
CA VAL A 21 -1.51 12.49 24.42
C VAL A 21 -1.49 11.10 25.03
N SER A 22 -2.63 10.66 25.57
CA SER A 22 -2.82 9.23 25.84
C SER A 22 -2.58 8.50 24.52
N ALA A 23 -1.65 7.55 24.50
CA ALA A 23 -1.45 6.66 23.37
C ALA A 23 -2.75 5.88 23.15
N VAL A 24 -3.62 6.40 22.28
CA VAL A 24 -4.61 5.58 21.61
C VAL A 24 -3.76 4.66 20.75
N ALA A 25 -3.83 3.35 20.98
CA ALA A 25 -3.22 2.39 20.08
C ALA A 25 -3.73 2.73 18.68
N SER A 26 -2.82 3.11 17.76
CA SER A 26 -3.19 3.32 16.36
C SER A 26 -3.98 2.10 15.91
N VAL A 27 -5.18 2.34 15.39
CA VAL A 27 -5.93 1.33 14.67
C VAL A 27 -5.10 1.08 13.42
N HIS A 28 -4.23 0.06 13.44
CA HIS A 28 -3.31 -0.17 12.33
C HIS A 28 -4.14 -0.44 11.08
N ALA A 29 -3.80 0.27 10.01
CA ALA A 29 -4.19 -0.09 8.66
C ALA A 29 -3.75 -1.53 8.34
N ILE A 30 -4.32 -2.17 7.31
CA ILE A 30 -3.92 -3.52 6.88
C ILE A 30 -2.39 -3.60 6.75
N GLN A 31 -1.79 -4.58 7.42
CA GLN A 31 -0.37 -4.88 7.37
C GLN A 31 -0.15 -6.16 6.55
N ILE A 32 0.48 -6.01 5.40
CA ILE A 32 0.89 -7.13 4.57
C ILE A 32 2.16 -7.72 5.17
N THR A 33 2.05 -8.93 5.72
CA THR A 33 3.15 -9.66 6.33
C THR A 33 3.60 -10.78 5.41
N LEU A 34 4.88 -10.75 5.04
CA LEU A 34 5.47 -11.78 4.20
C LEU A 34 6.02 -12.94 5.05
N ASP A 35 5.55 -14.15 4.76
CA ASP A 35 6.02 -15.39 5.39
C ASP A 35 6.93 -16.16 4.42
N TYR A 36 8.23 -16.11 4.70
CA TYR A 36 9.27 -16.76 3.89
C TYR A 36 9.58 -18.20 4.31
N THR A 37 8.85 -18.77 5.27
CA THR A 37 9.13 -20.12 5.80
C THR A 37 9.20 -21.17 4.69
N LEU A 38 8.36 -21.04 3.66
CA LEU A 38 8.36 -21.97 2.54
C LEU A 38 9.65 -21.88 1.71
N ASP A 39 10.10 -20.67 1.38
CA ASP A 39 11.39 -20.45 0.72
C ASP A 39 12.55 -20.98 1.58
N GLU A 40 12.59 -20.64 2.87
CA GLU A 40 13.64 -21.03 3.82
C GLU A 40 13.79 -22.55 3.94
N ASN A 41 12.68 -23.29 3.88
CA ASN A 41 12.67 -24.76 3.93
C ASN A 41 13.11 -25.43 2.61
N ASN A 42 13.17 -24.68 1.51
CA ASN A 42 13.47 -25.19 0.17
C ASN A 42 14.76 -24.57 -0.39
N GLU A 43 14.65 -23.67 -1.37
CA GLU A 43 15.81 -23.10 -2.06
C GLU A 43 16.50 -21.99 -1.26
N ASN A 44 15.83 -21.44 -0.24
CA ASN A 44 16.28 -20.32 0.58
C ASN A 44 16.81 -19.18 -0.31
N TRP A 45 16.04 -18.82 -1.34
CA TRP A 45 16.46 -17.88 -2.38
C TRP A 45 16.49 -16.44 -1.88
N PHE A 46 15.70 -16.14 -0.83
CA PHE A 46 15.66 -14.88 -0.08
C PHE A 46 16.58 -14.90 1.16
N ASP A 47 17.61 -15.76 1.19
CA ASP A 47 18.52 -15.94 2.34
C ASP A 47 19.14 -14.63 2.85
N LEU A 48 18.77 -14.25 4.08
CA LEU A 48 19.36 -13.12 4.80
C LEU A 48 20.86 -13.32 5.13
N GLY A 49 21.39 -14.54 5.00
CA GLY A 49 22.81 -14.84 5.11
C GLY A 49 23.65 -14.41 3.90
N THR A 50 23.03 -14.03 2.77
CA THR A 50 23.72 -13.62 1.56
C THR A 50 23.31 -12.21 1.11
N SER A 51 24.22 -11.45 0.50
CA SER A 51 23.90 -10.10 -0.01
C SER A 51 22.83 -10.13 -1.11
N THR A 52 22.83 -11.19 -1.94
CA THR A 52 21.83 -11.33 -3.01
C THR A 52 20.45 -11.66 -2.44
N GLY A 53 20.37 -12.58 -1.47
CA GLY A 53 19.11 -12.89 -0.78
C GLY A 53 18.56 -11.69 -0.02
N GLN A 54 19.41 -10.94 0.69
CA GLN A 54 19.06 -9.67 1.32
C GLN A 54 18.46 -8.65 0.33
N ALA A 55 19.09 -8.47 -0.84
CA ALA A 55 18.60 -7.53 -1.85
C ALA A 55 17.23 -7.94 -2.42
N ARG A 56 17.04 -9.25 -2.70
CA ARG A 56 15.75 -9.80 -3.13
C ARG A 56 14.67 -9.61 -2.09
N ARG A 57 15.01 -9.86 -0.81
CA ARG A 57 14.07 -9.73 0.30
C ARG A 57 13.68 -8.28 0.52
N ALA A 58 14.65 -7.36 0.49
CA ALA A 58 14.40 -5.93 0.57
C ALA A 58 13.45 -5.45 -0.56
N SER A 59 13.67 -5.88 -1.80
CA SER A 59 12.78 -5.53 -2.92
C SER A 59 11.33 -5.97 -2.67
N LEU A 60 11.13 -7.20 -2.19
CA LEU A 60 9.79 -7.72 -1.95
C LEU A 60 9.14 -7.12 -0.69
N ASP A 61 9.90 -6.98 0.39
CA ASP A 61 9.48 -6.31 1.63
C ASP A 61 9.07 -4.86 1.34
N SER A 62 9.78 -4.15 0.46
CA SER A 62 9.43 -2.79 0.05
C SER A 62 8.10 -2.70 -0.69
N ALA A 63 7.80 -3.66 -1.58
CA ALA A 63 6.51 -3.72 -2.27
C ALA A 63 5.35 -3.95 -1.27
N ALA A 64 5.56 -4.86 -0.31
CA ALA A 64 4.58 -5.13 0.75
C ALA A 64 4.39 -3.92 1.69
N ALA A 65 5.48 -3.25 2.06
CA ALA A 65 5.45 -2.07 2.91
C ALA A 65 4.72 -0.91 2.22
N PHE A 66 5.00 -0.66 0.94
CA PHE A 66 4.29 0.34 0.15
C PHE A 66 2.78 0.06 0.10
N LEU A 67 2.37 -1.17 -0.22
CA LEU A 67 0.95 -1.54 -0.23
C LEU A 67 0.29 -1.41 1.15
N SER A 68 1.01 -1.77 2.23
CA SER A 68 0.53 -1.62 3.61
C SER A 68 0.36 -0.15 4.01
N ALA A 69 1.22 0.74 3.52
CA ALA A 69 1.16 2.16 3.81
C ALA A 69 -0.04 2.83 3.10
N ILE A 70 -0.38 2.39 1.89
CA ILE A 70 -1.46 3.03 1.12
C ILE A 70 -2.84 2.41 1.37
N ILE A 71 -2.93 1.14 1.81
CA ILE A 71 -4.20 0.47 2.13
C ILE A 71 -4.55 0.70 3.59
N THR A 72 -5.57 1.51 3.84
CA THR A 72 -5.91 2.09 5.16
C THR A 72 -7.06 1.41 5.90
N ASN A 73 -7.63 0.33 5.34
CA ASN A 73 -8.64 -0.47 6.03
C ASN A 73 -8.14 -0.86 7.43
N ASN A 74 -8.99 -0.74 8.44
CA ASN A 74 -8.59 -0.93 9.83
C ASN A 74 -9.66 -1.65 10.68
N ASP A 75 -10.68 -2.17 10.02
CA ASP A 75 -11.86 -2.81 10.58
C ASP A 75 -11.78 -4.34 10.51
N TRP A 76 -10.60 -4.90 10.21
CA TRP A 76 -10.46 -6.33 10.08
C TRP A 76 -10.31 -7.03 11.42
N THR A 77 -11.29 -7.88 11.72
CA THR A 77 -11.25 -8.74 12.90
C THR A 77 -10.15 -9.82 12.81
N ASP A 78 -9.64 -10.25 13.97
CA ASP A 78 -8.65 -11.30 14.06
C ASP A 78 -9.25 -12.67 13.70
N LEU A 79 -8.45 -13.52 13.05
CA LEU A 79 -8.81 -14.92 12.83
C LEU A 79 -8.20 -15.78 13.92
N THR A 80 -9.01 -16.12 14.92
CA THR A 80 -8.59 -16.89 16.10
C THR A 80 -8.28 -18.36 15.82
N SER A 81 -8.70 -18.89 14.67
CA SER A 81 -8.41 -20.25 14.21
C SER A 81 -8.21 -20.26 12.71
N LEU A 82 -6.97 -20.51 12.28
CA LEU A 82 -6.61 -20.68 10.88
C LEU A 82 -6.49 -22.17 10.54
N ASN A 83 -7.22 -22.61 9.52
CA ASN A 83 -7.09 -23.93 8.92
C ASN A 83 -7.28 -23.81 7.42
N GLY A 84 -6.24 -23.32 6.74
CA GLY A 84 -6.25 -23.05 5.32
C GLY A 84 -5.22 -23.90 4.57
N SER A 85 -5.24 -23.73 3.25
CA SER A 85 -4.22 -24.24 2.36
C SER A 85 -3.88 -23.23 1.29
N ILE A 86 -2.67 -23.34 0.76
CA ILE A 86 -2.15 -22.55 -0.36
C ILE A 86 -1.62 -23.50 -1.44
N GLY A 87 -1.93 -23.19 -2.69
CA GLY A 87 -1.60 -23.98 -3.86
C GLY A 87 -0.36 -23.45 -4.58
N PHE A 88 0.46 -24.30 -5.16
CA PHE A 88 1.54 -23.88 -6.05
C PHE A 88 1.44 -24.72 -7.32
N SER A 89 1.73 -24.14 -8.47
CA SER A 89 1.71 -24.84 -9.76
C SER A 89 2.89 -24.43 -10.61
N ASP A 90 3.14 -25.25 -11.62
CA ASP A 90 4.21 -25.17 -12.61
C ASP A 90 5.60 -25.33 -11.97
N ILE A 91 5.67 -26.05 -10.85
CA ILE A 91 6.92 -26.26 -10.11
C ILE A 91 7.65 -27.45 -10.72
N GLN A 92 8.92 -27.28 -11.08
CA GLN A 92 9.69 -28.36 -11.73
C GLN A 92 9.93 -29.55 -10.79
N ALA A 93 10.13 -29.29 -9.50
CA ALA A 93 10.45 -30.31 -8.51
C ALA A 93 9.26 -31.24 -8.26
N SER A 94 9.51 -32.56 -8.19
CA SER A 94 8.50 -33.59 -7.89
C SER A 94 8.20 -33.74 -6.39
N SER A 95 9.04 -33.13 -5.54
CA SER A 95 8.79 -33.01 -4.12
C SER A 95 9.40 -31.72 -3.57
N ILE A 96 8.73 -31.11 -2.60
CA ILE A 96 9.21 -29.94 -1.85
C ILE A 96 9.07 -30.18 -0.34
N VAL A 97 9.61 -29.28 0.46
CA VAL A 97 9.43 -29.26 1.92
C VAL A 97 8.33 -28.25 2.26
N ASP A 98 7.31 -28.67 3.00
CA ASP A 98 6.19 -27.81 3.39
C ASP A 98 6.56 -26.81 4.51
N LEU A 99 5.58 -25.98 4.89
CA LEU A 99 5.71 -24.98 5.97
C LEU A 99 6.04 -25.59 7.35
N SER A 100 5.77 -26.88 7.56
CA SER A 100 6.06 -27.62 8.79
C SER A 100 7.38 -28.41 8.73
N GLY A 101 8.12 -28.32 7.61
CA GLY A 101 9.38 -29.05 7.42
C GLY A 101 9.21 -30.49 6.93
N ASN A 102 8.03 -30.90 6.47
CA ASN A 102 7.79 -32.24 5.95
C ASN A 102 7.95 -32.29 4.42
N VAL A 103 8.51 -33.39 3.91
CA VAL A 103 8.58 -33.61 2.46
C VAL A 103 7.20 -33.97 1.92
N VAL A 104 6.72 -33.21 0.94
CA VAL A 104 5.45 -33.39 0.24
C VAL A 104 5.71 -33.75 -1.22
N GLN A 105 4.96 -34.71 -1.76
CA GLN A 105 5.03 -35.10 -3.17
C GLN A 105 4.06 -34.24 -3.98
N GLY A 106 4.54 -33.75 -5.11
CA GLY A 106 3.74 -32.98 -6.05
C GLY A 106 2.78 -33.85 -6.85
N SER A 107 1.67 -33.27 -7.29
CA SER A 107 0.77 -33.88 -8.27
C SER A 107 1.22 -33.48 -9.67
N ALA A 108 1.53 -34.44 -10.53
CA ALA A 108 1.91 -34.14 -11.91
C ALA A 108 0.79 -33.40 -12.64
N GLU A 109 1.15 -32.36 -13.39
CA GLU A 109 0.17 -31.50 -14.06
C GLU A 109 -0.34 -32.12 -15.37
N SER A 110 -1.48 -31.64 -15.84
CA SER A 110 -2.19 -32.23 -16.98
C SER A 110 -1.47 -32.04 -18.33
N ASP A 111 -0.63 -31.03 -18.44
CA ASP A 111 0.17 -30.76 -19.62
C ASP A 111 1.42 -31.67 -19.70
N GLY A 112 1.68 -32.45 -18.64
CA GLY A 112 2.77 -33.39 -18.54
C GLY A 112 4.10 -32.77 -18.12
N GLN A 113 4.09 -31.52 -17.65
CA GLN A 113 5.27 -30.81 -17.17
C GLN A 113 5.06 -30.38 -15.71
N GLY A 114 6.14 -30.37 -14.93
CA GLY A 114 6.11 -29.94 -13.53
C GLY A 114 5.09 -30.64 -12.64
N TYR A 115 4.81 -29.96 -11.53
CA TYR A 115 4.01 -30.46 -10.43
C TYR A 115 3.27 -29.33 -9.72
N SER A 116 2.04 -29.63 -9.32
CA SER A 116 1.24 -28.79 -8.42
C SER A 116 1.29 -29.30 -6.98
N TYR A 117 1.13 -28.38 -6.04
CA TYR A 117 1.11 -28.60 -4.60
C TYR A 117 -0.10 -27.94 -3.96
N THR A 118 -0.58 -28.50 -2.87
CA THR A 118 -1.53 -27.86 -1.96
C THR A 118 -1.01 -28.06 -0.55
N LEU A 119 -0.54 -26.98 0.07
CA LEU A 119 0.17 -27.00 1.34
C LEU A 119 -0.72 -26.44 2.44
N SER A 120 -0.74 -27.10 3.59
CA SER A 120 -1.44 -26.59 4.78
C SER A 120 -0.68 -25.43 5.40
N THR A 121 -1.40 -24.40 5.81
CA THR A 121 -0.84 -23.20 6.47
C THR A 121 -0.60 -23.40 7.97
N SER A 122 -0.22 -24.62 8.30
CA SER A 122 -0.05 -25.18 9.65
C SER A 122 1.03 -24.51 10.50
N ASN A 123 1.96 -23.77 9.90
CA ASN A 123 2.93 -22.96 10.65
C ASN A 123 2.27 -21.79 11.38
N ARG A 124 0.99 -21.51 11.08
CA ARG A 124 0.18 -20.48 11.74
C ARG A 124 -1.14 -21.07 12.24
N SER A 125 -1.51 -20.72 13.47
CA SER A 125 -2.79 -21.14 14.09
C SER A 125 -3.82 -20.01 14.15
N SER A 126 -3.38 -18.77 13.98
CA SER A 126 -4.20 -17.57 13.98
C SER A 126 -3.51 -16.47 13.17
N VAL A 127 -4.23 -15.38 12.95
CA VAL A 127 -3.72 -14.17 12.31
C VAL A 127 -4.36 -12.98 13.01
N ALA A 128 -3.57 -11.95 13.24
CA ALA A 128 -4.01 -10.79 13.99
C ALA A 128 -5.06 -9.97 13.23
N ALA A 129 -5.76 -9.11 13.97
CA ALA A 129 -6.58 -8.07 13.38
C ALA A 129 -5.74 -7.21 12.43
N ASN A 130 -6.29 -6.84 11.28
CA ASN A 130 -5.61 -6.08 10.22
C ASN A 130 -4.29 -6.70 9.69
N GLU A 131 -4.00 -7.98 9.94
CA GLU A 131 -2.85 -8.66 9.32
C GLU A 131 -3.30 -9.44 8.07
N TYR A 132 -2.60 -9.20 6.95
CA TYR A 132 -2.75 -9.92 5.69
C TYR A 132 -1.49 -10.72 5.40
N VAL A 133 -1.55 -12.06 5.47
CA VAL A 133 -0.34 -12.90 5.36
C VAL A 133 -0.13 -13.35 3.92
N ILE A 134 1.03 -13.06 3.33
CA ILE A 134 1.40 -13.59 2.02
C ILE A 134 2.54 -14.60 2.19
N TYR A 135 2.31 -15.85 1.80
CA TYR A 135 3.38 -16.86 1.78
C TYR A 135 4.25 -16.68 0.55
N VAL A 136 5.55 -16.56 0.78
CA VAL A 136 6.54 -16.35 -0.26
C VAL A 136 7.25 -17.67 -0.55
N GLY A 137 7.33 -18.02 -1.84
CA GLY A 137 8.14 -19.13 -2.33
C GLY A 137 9.09 -18.71 -3.45
N ALA A 138 10.14 -19.48 -3.64
CA ALA A 138 10.98 -19.41 -4.83
C ALA A 138 11.35 -20.82 -5.25
N PHE A 139 11.08 -21.14 -6.51
CA PHE A 139 11.27 -22.47 -7.06
C PHE A 139 11.66 -22.37 -8.52
N SER A 140 12.41 -23.35 -9.04
CA SER A 140 12.50 -23.50 -10.49
C SER A 140 11.13 -23.84 -11.07
N PHE A 141 10.67 -23.05 -12.03
CA PHE A 141 9.46 -23.37 -12.76
C PHE A 141 9.73 -24.41 -13.85
N ASP A 142 8.71 -25.13 -14.28
CA ASP A 142 8.81 -26.05 -15.40
C ASP A 142 8.86 -25.34 -16.76
N SER A 143 9.15 -26.10 -17.81
CA SER A 143 9.26 -25.56 -19.17
C SER A 143 7.92 -25.32 -19.88
N GLY A 144 6.80 -25.66 -19.26
CA GLY A 144 5.44 -25.41 -19.76
C GLY A 144 4.94 -24.01 -19.48
N THR A 145 5.49 -23.35 -18.46
CA THR A 145 5.09 -22.00 -18.08
C THR A 145 5.88 -20.90 -18.78
N THR A 146 5.23 -19.76 -18.95
CA THR A 146 5.86 -18.51 -19.41
C THR A 146 5.83 -17.42 -18.33
N ALA A 147 5.32 -17.75 -17.15
CA ALA A 147 5.24 -16.82 -16.03
C ALA A 147 6.60 -16.73 -15.35
N HIS A 148 7.03 -15.52 -15.03
CA HIS A 148 8.24 -15.29 -14.23
C HIS A 148 7.95 -15.44 -12.73
N ALA A 149 6.74 -15.06 -12.32
CA ALA A 149 6.24 -15.23 -10.97
C ALA A 149 4.74 -15.48 -11.02
N LYS A 150 4.18 -15.83 -9.87
CA LYS A 150 2.74 -16.08 -9.72
C LYS A 150 2.27 -15.65 -8.35
N GLY A 151 1.11 -15.04 -8.31
CA GLY A 151 0.44 -14.55 -7.12
C GLY A 151 -1.03 -14.91 -7.15
N GLY A 152 -1.62 -14.98 -5.96
CA GLY A 152 -3.04 -15.22 -5.85
C GLY A 152 -3.45 -15.73 -4.49
N TRP A 153 -4.70 -16.18 -4.43
CA TRP A 153 -5.35 -16.62 -3.21
C TRP A 153 -6.27 -17.81 -3.53
N ASP A 154 -6.31 -18.82 -2.64
CA ASP A 154 -7.03 -20.10 -2.86
C ASP A 154 -8.14 -20.39 -1.83
N GLY A 155 -8.43 -19.46 -0.92
CA GLY A 155 -9.42 -19.67 0.14
C GLY A 155 -10.85 -19.36 -0.31
N TYR A 156 -11.80 -19.50 0.62
CA TYR A 156 -13.12 -18.86 0.57
C TYR A 156 -13.38 -18.03 1.85
N ASP A 157 -12.35 -17.87 2.69
CA ASP A 157 -12.47 -17.35 4.05
C ASP A 157 -12.64 -15.83 4.07
N SER A 158 -13.86 -15.34 3.99
CA SER A 158 -14.17 -13.93 4.13
C SER A 158 -14.02 -13.44 5.57
N ARG A 159 -13.08 -12.52 5.80
CA ARG A 159 -12.89 -11.96 7.15
C ARG A 159 -13.81 -10.80 7.45
N ASN A 160 -13.99 -9.92 6.47
CA ASN A 160 -14.80 -8.72 6.56
C ASN A 160 -15.36 -8.40 5.18
N ALA A 161 -16.31 -7.48 5.10
CA ALA A 161 -16.73 -6.95 3.82
C ALA A 161 -15.59 -6.13 3.21
N ALA A 162 -15.27 -6.39 1.95
CA ALA A 162 -14.49 -5.46 1.14
C ALA A 162 -15.20 -5.35 -0.21
N GLY A 163 -15.23 -4.13 -0.76
CA GLY A 163 -15.74 -3.91 -2.12
C GLY A 163 -17.25 -4.04 -2.19
N ALA A 164 -17.80 -3.61 -3.34
CA ALA A 164 -19.23 -3.44 -3.64
C ALA A 164 -20.18 -3.75 -2.45
N ALA A 165 -20.54 -2.69 -1.70
CA ALA A 165 -21.40 -2.68 -0.51
C ALA A 165 -21.96 -4.04 -0.03
N GLY A 166 -21.11 -4.83 0.63
CA GLY A 166 -21.52 -6.05 1.34
C GLY A 166 -21.11 -7.37 0.68
N SER A 167 -20.35 -7.34 -0.42
CA SER A 167 -19.62 -8.51 -0.89
C SER A 167 -18.48 -8.83 0.08
N GLU A 168 -18.38 -10.10 0.47
CA GLU A 168 -17.35 -10.61 1.36
C GLU A 168 -16.07 -10.85 0.54
N PHE A 169 -15.30 -9.78 0.29
CA PHE A 169 -14.03 -9.88 -0.41
C PHE A 169 -12.85 -9.93 0.57
N ASN A 170 -12.00 -10.92 0.30
CA ASN A 170 -10.70 -11.10 0.90
C ASN A 170 -10.64 -11.73 2.30
N THR A 171 -9.49 -12.34 2.50
CA THR A 171 -9.25 -13.41 3.44
C THR A 171 -8.05 -13.15 4.29
N TRP A 172 -7.70 -14.18 5.03
CA TRP A 172 -6.58 -14.20 5.91
C TRP A 172 -5.20 -14.10 5.24
N GLY A 173 -5.11 -14.25 3.91
CA GLY A 173 -3.84 -14.17 3.21
C GLY A 173 -3.86 -14.61 1.75
N GLY A 174 -2.68 -14.64 1.16
CA GLY A 174 -2.44 -15.09 -0.21
C GLY A 174 -1.06 -15.72 -0.35
N ARG A 175 -0.57 -15.81 -1.57
CA ARG A 175 0.79 -16.29 -1.87
C ARG A 175 1.38 -15.52 -3.03
N VAL A 176 2.71 -15.47 -3.05
CA VAL A 176 3.49 -15.07 -4.21
C VAL A 176 4.69 -16.01 -4.34
N TYR A 177 5.05 -16.37 -5.55
CA TYR A 177 6.22 -17.22 -5.78
C TYR A 177 6.90 -16.95 -7.10
N PHE A 178 8.22 -17.08 -7.11
CA PHE A 178 9.09 -16.61 -8.18
C PHE A 178 9.85 -17.77 -8.81
N ASP A 179 10.02 -17.72 -10.13
CA ASP A 179 10.87 -18.64 -10.87
C ASP A 179 12.35 -18.33 -10.57
N THR A 180 13.04 -19.25 -9.89
CA THR A 180 14.48 -19.09 -9.63
C THR A 180 15.34 -19.19 -10.88
N GLY A 181 14.77 -19.71 -11.98
CA GLY A 181 15.38 -19.79 -13.30
C GLY A 181 15.41 -18.46 -14.05
N ASP A 182 14.60 -17.48 -13.63
CA ASP A 182 14.53 -16.18 -14.30
C ASP A 182 15.72 -15.26 -13.93
N ASN A 183 16.03 -14.33 -14.83
CA ASN A 183 17.15 -13.40 -14.68
C ASN A 183 16.70 -12.14 -13.92
N TRP A 184 16.58 -12.26 -12.60
CA TRP A 184 16.07 -11.19 -11.75
C TRP A 184 17.06 -10.05 -11.50
N TYR A 185 16.54 -8.83 -11.53
CA TYR A 185 17.13 -7.66 -10.92
C TYR A 185 16.45 -7.40 -9.58
N ALA A 186 17.25 -7.34 -8.51
CA ALA A 186 16.82 -7.03 -7.15
C ALA A 186 17.60 -5.85 -6.55
N GLY A 187 18.27 -5.07 -7.41
CA GLY A 187 19.02 -3.88 -7.00
C GLY A 187 18.12 -2.66 -6.86
N HIS A 188 18.65 -1.60 -6.23
CA HIS A 188 17.93 -0.34 -5.96
C HIS A 188 16.58 -0.57 -5.26
N ASP A 189 16.61 -0.71 -3.95
CA ASP A 189 15.39 -0.73 -3.14
C ASP A 189 14.66 0.62 -3.30
N PRO A 190 13.40 0.64 -3.81
CA PRO A 190 12.67 1.88 -3.96
C PRO A 190 12.15 2.47 -2.65
N GLY A 191 12.28 1.73 -1.55
CA GLY A 191 11.72 2.12 -0.27
C GLY A 191 10.19 2.21 -0.31
N VAL A 192 9.63 2.66 0.81
CA VAL A 192 8.18 2.76 1.01
C VAL A 192 7.58 3.96 0.27
N ASN A 193 8.35 5.03 0.06
CA ASN A 193 7.94 6.16 -0.76
C ASN A 193 8.58 6.07 -2.14
N PRO A 194 7.92 5.44 -3.12
CA PRO A 194 8.48 5.31 -4.45
C PRO A 194 8.59 6.67 -5.19
N VAL A 195 8.01 7.76 -4.67
CA VAL A 195 8.07 9.10 -5.29
C VAL A 195 9.49 9.62 -5.39
N ASP A 196 10.35 9.30 -4.43
CA ASP A 196 11.76 9.72 -4.41
C ASP A 196 12.56 9.10 -5.57
N ASP A 197 12.04 8.02 -6.16
CA ASP A 197 12.67 7.25 -7.22
C ASP A 197 12.03 7.46 -8.60
N TYR A 198 11.02 8.35 -8.74
CA TYR A 198 10.37 8.57 -10.03
C TYR A 198 11.25 9.30 -11.05
N GLY A 199 12.34 9.95 -10.66
CA GLY A 199 13.24 10.59 -11.62
C GLY A 199 12.58 11.69 -12.47
N ILE A 200 13.07 11.87 -13.70
CA ILE A 200 12.64 12.94 -14.62
C ILE A 200 12.05 12.27 -15.87
N GLN A 201 10.81 12.63 -16.22
CA GLN A 201 10.16 12.20 -17.46
C GLN A 201 9.97 13.40 -18.41
N ASP A 202 10.36 13.27 -19.68
CA ASP A 202 10.01 14.26 -20.71
C ASP A 202 8.66 13.90 -21.34
N PRO A 203 7.55 14.58 -20.99
CA PRO A 203 6.22 14.22 -21.48
C PRO A 203 6.03 14.48 -22.98
N ASN A 204 6.91 15.26 -23.63
CA ASN A 204 6.72 15.68 -25.02
C ASN A 204 7.33 14.70 -26.04
N LYS A 205 8.27 13.84 -25.65
CA LYS A 205 8.99 12.83 -26.47
C LYS A 205 9.02 13.18 -27.96
N THR A 206 9.61 14.34 -28.29
CA THR A 206 9.72 14.86 -29.66
C THR A 206 11.18 15.21 -30.02
N PRO A 207 11.80 14.55 -31.01
CA PRO A 207 11.29 13.43 -31.82
C PRO A 207 11.01 12.19 -30.95
N THR A 208 10.23 11.23 -31.46
CA THR A 208 9.79 10.00 -30.74
C THR A 208 10.91 8.98 -30.53
N THR A 209 12.09 9.48 -30.19
CA THR A 209 13.28 8.72 -29.85
C THR A 209 13.48 8.82 -28.35
N ASP A 210 13.90 7.73 -27.74
CA ASP A 210 14.35 7.77 -26.37
C ASP A 210 15.65 8.60 -26.27
N ILE A 211 15.67 9.60 -25.39
CA ILE A 211 16.77 10.57 -25.29
C ILE A 211 17.32 10.57 -23.87
N SER A 212 18.62 10.81 -23.72
CA SER A 212 19.34 10.67 -22.45
C SER A 212 19.01 11.73 -21.39
N THR A 213 18.00 12.56 -21.58
CA THR A 213 17.61 13.62 -20.64
C THR A 213 16.54 13.20 -19.66
N ASP A 214 15.79 12.14 -19.98
CA ASP A 214 14.85 11.50 -19.06
C ASP A 214 15.33 10.08 -18.77
N ASN A 215 14.85 9.51 -17.66
CA ASN A 215 15.19 8.16 -17.23
C ASN A 215 13.97 7.24 -17.21
N TRP A 216 13.08 7.43 -18.18
CA TRP A 216 11.87 6.62 -18.36
C TRP A 216 11.91 5.90 -19.69
N ASP A 217 11.65 4.59 -19.67
CA ASP A 217 11.70 3.75 -20.85
C ASP A 217 10.49 4.05 -21.75
N TRP A 218 10.78 4.50 -22.97
CA TRP A 218 9.79 4.84 -23.99
C TRP A 218 9.82 3.86 -25.15
N HIS A 219 8.69 3.19 -25.37
CA HIS A 219 8.53 2.31 -26.50
C HIS A 219 8.25 3.11 -27.79
N THR A 220 9.31 3.30 -28.58
CA THR A 220 9.31 4.14 -29.80
C THR A 220 8.32 3.72 -30.89
N THR A 221 7.85 2.46 -30.91
CA THR A 221 6.91 1.97 -31.93
C THR A 221 5.46 2.12 -31.51
N SER A 222 5.13 1.81 -30.24
CA SER A 222 3.76 1.97 -29.72
C SER A 222 3.48 3.39 -29.24
N LEU A 223 4.53 4.20 -29.07
CA LEU A 223 4.47 5.55 -28.51
C LEU A 223 3.87 5.54 -27.10
N LYS A 224 4.42 4.66 -26.25
CA LYS A 224 3.98 4.42 -24.87
C LYS A 224 5.19 4.38 -23.93
N TRP A 225 4.97 4.75 -22.69
CA TRP A 225 5.90 4.59 -21.56
C TRP A 225 5.72 3.22 -20.94
N ASN A 226 6.82 2.52 -20.72
CA ASN A 226 6.82 1.19 -20.10
C ASN A 226 7.03 1.28 -18.57
N GLY A 227 7.94 2.15 -18.14
CA GLY A 227 8.29 2.32 -16.72
C GLY A 227 9.58 3.13 -16.54
N PHE A 228 10.07 3.19 -15.32
CA PHE A 228 11.36 3.81 -15.00
C PHE A 228 12.50 2.97 -15.58
N ASP A 229 13.40 3.59 -16.35
CA ASP A 229 14.51 2.88 -16.98
C ASP A 229 15.63 2.64 -15.96
N LEU A 230 15.64 1.45 -15.36
CA LEU A 230 16.64 1.04 -14.39
C LEU A 230 18.05 1.04 -14.98
N ARG A 231 18.21 0.89 -16.29
CA ARG A 231 19.52 0.84 -16.97
C ARG A 231 20.23 2.19 -16.92
N THR A 232 19.49 3.28 -16.68
CA THR A 232 20.05 4.63 -16.52
C THR A 232 20.73 4.85 -15.17
N VAL A 233 20.34 4.08 -14.14
CA VAL A 233 20.89 4.19 -12.78
C VAL A 233 21.74 2.98 -12.39
N ASP A 234 21.41 1.79 -12.92
CA ASP A 234 22.18 0.55 -12.75
C ASP A 234 22.28 -0.22 -14.07
N PRO A 235 23.45 -0.20 -14.75
CA PRO A 235 23.68 -0.96 -15.98
C PRO A 235 23.51 -2.48 -15.84
N THR A 236 23.52 -3.02 -14.62
CA THR A 236 23.31 -4.46 -14.38
C THR A 236 21.86 -4.91 -14.54
N ALA A 237 20.93 -3.97 -14.71
CA ALA A 237 19.50 -4.22 -14.99
C ALA A 237 19.22 -4.64 -16.46
N ILE A 238 20.21 -4.55 -17.36
CA ILE A 238 20.02 -4.93 -18.77
C ILE A 238 19.62 -6.40 -18.91
N GLY A 239 18.48 -6.65 -19.57
CA GLY A 239 17.98 -8.00 -19.86
C GLY A 239 17.49 -8.76 -18.62
N LYS A 240 16.97 -8.04 -17.63
CA LYS A 240 16.49 -8.59 -16.36
C LYS A 240 15.08 -8.11 -16.03
N SER A 241 14.27 -9.02 -15.50
CA SER A 241 12.98 -8.71 -14.85
C SER A 241 13.23 -7.99 -13.52
N ASP A 242 12.51 -6.89 -13.24
CA ASP A 242 12.61 -6.20 -11.95
C ASP A 242 11.75 -6.90 -10.88
N LEU A 243 12.41 -7.41 -9.84
CA LEU A 243 11.75 -8.19 -8.78
C LEU A 243 10.77 -7.34 -7.95
N TYR A 244 11.04 -6.05 -7.76
CA TYR A 244 10.10 -5.15 -7.09
C TYR A 244 8.81 -5.02 -7.90
N SER A 245 8.92 -4.70 -9.19
CA SER A 245 7.77 -4.55 -10.09
C SER A 245 6.93 -5.81 -10.16
N THR A 246 7.57 -6.97 -10.34
CA THR A 246 6.86 -8.25 -10.39
C THR A 246 6.30 -8.62 -9.01
N GLY A 247 7.03 -8.39 -7.93
CA GLY A 247 6.53 -8.61 -6.58
C GLY A 247 5.29 -7.80 -6.28
N LEU A 248 5.29 -6.50 -6.62
CA LEU A 248 4.13 -5.63 -6.51
C LEU A 248 2.94 -6.15 -7.33
N HIS A 249 3.17 -6.55 -8.59
CA HIS A 249 2.17 -7.16 -9.46
C HIS A 249 1.53 -8.41 -8.83
N GLU A 250 2.33 -9.37 -8.40
CA GLU A 250 1.83 -10.62 -7.82
C GLU A 250 1.12 -10.39 -6.48
N MET A 251 1.53 -9.37 -5.71
CA MET A 251 0.83 -8.98 -4.48
C MET A 251 -0.54 -8.39 -4.77
N ILE A 252 -0.73 -7.66 -5.87
CA ILE A 252 -2.07 -7.17 -6.27
C ILE A 252 -2.96 -8.36 -6.65
N HIS A 253 -2.41 -9.39 -7.31
CA HIS A 253 -3.13 -10.66 -7.51
C HIS A 253 -3.46 -11.36 -6.19
N ALA A 254 -2.52 -11.41 -5.24
CA ALA A 254 -2.77 -11.96 -3.90
C ALA A 254 -3.91 -11.21 -3.19
N LEU A 255 -3.93 -9.88 -3.29
CA LEU A 255 -5.01 -9.01 -2.81
C LEU A 255 -6.34 -9.16 -3.58
N GLY A 256 -6.41 -10.08 -4.54
CA GLY A 256 -7.64 -10.56 -5.16
C GLY A 256 -7.95 -9.95 -6.52
N ALA A 257 -7.00 -9.30 -7.19
CA ALA A 257 -7.14 -8.91 -8.60
C ALA A 257 -7.02 -10.13 -9.54
N THR A 258 -7.88 -11.13 -9.37
CA THR A 258 -7.92 -12.33 -10.21
C THR A 258 -8.98 -12.21 -11.30
N SER A 259 -8.91 -13.03 -12.34
CA SER A 259 -9.92 -13.02 -13.42
C SER A 259 -11.35 -13.12 -12.89
N THR A 260 -11.62 -13.95 -11.88
CA THR A 260 -12.95 -14.09 -11.28
C THR A 260 -13.44 -12.79 -10.65
N ASN A 261 -12.61 -12.12 -9.86
CA ASN A 261 -13.04 -10.89 -9.16
C ASN A 261 -13.11 -9.67 -10.09
N LEU A 262 -12.35 -9.72 -11.19
CA LEU A 262 -12.41 -8.72 -12.25
C LEU A 262 -13.63 -8.90 -13.16
N GLU A 263 -14.05 -10.15 -13.42
CA GLU A 263 -15.04 -10.49 -14.46
C GLU A 263 -16.43 -10.86 -13.91
N ASP A 264 -16.52 -11.61 -12.81
CA ASP A 264 -17.77 -12.21 -12.32
C ASP A 264 -18.60 -11.20 -11.48
N ASP A 265 -18.95 -10.04 -12.06
CA ASP A 265 -19.95 -9.01 -11.65
C ASP A 265 -20.02 -8.52 -10.17
N ASP A 266 -19.30 -9.13 -9.22
CA ASP A 266 -19.54 -8.97 -7.79
C ASP A 266 -18.67 -7.87 -7.17
N LEU A 267 -17.60 -7.44 -7.84
CA LEU A 267 -16.69 -6.39 -7.35
C LEU A 267 -16.36 -5.34 -8.41
N VAL A 268 -15.68 -5.72 -9.50
CA VAL A 268 -15.25 -4.79 -10.55
C VAL A 268 -16.23 -4.78 -11.73
N GLY A 269 -16.53 -5.97 -12.26
CA GLY A 269 -17.48 -6.17 -13.37
C GLY A 269 -16.90 -5.82 -14.74
N VAL A 270 -17.55 -6.36 -15.79
CA VAL A 270 -17.19 -6.13 -17.19
C VAL A 270 -18.39 -5.72 -18.05
N ASP A 271 -18.16 -4.92 -19.10
CA ASP A 271 -19.18 -4.62 -20.12
C ASP A 271 -19.33 -5.74 -21.17
N ASP A 272 -20.25 -5.56 -22.12
CA ASP A 272 -20.53 -6.51 -23.21
C ASP A 272 -19.31 -6.72 -24.13
N GLU A 273 -18.40 -5.75 -24.19
CA GLU A 273 -17.13 -5.83 -24.92
C GLU A 273 -16.00 -6.47 -24.09
N GLY A 274 -16.27 -6.78 -22.82
CA GLY A 274 -15.33 -7.38 -21.89
C GLY A 274 -14.38 -6.37 -21.24
N ASN A 275 -14.63 -5.07 -21.29
CA ASN A 275 -13.82 -4.07 -20.58
C ASN A 275 -14.25 -3.96 -19.11
N LEU A 276 -13.31 -3.64 -18.21
CA LEU A 276 -13.62 -3.42 -16.79
C LEU A 276 -14.44 -2.15 -16.61
N ILE A 277 -15.47 -2.23 -15.77
CA ILE A 277 -16.44 -1.14 -15.52
C ILE A 277 -16.53 -0.71 -14.05
N GLY A 278 -15.54 -1.08 -13.25
CA GLY A 278 -15.41 -0.62 -11.87
C GLY A 278 -15.52 0.90 -11.76
N THR A 279 -16.22 1.40 -10.74
CA THR A 279 -16.56 2.83 -10.64
C THR A 279 -15.31 3.70 -10.54
N ASN A 280 -14.31 3.27 -9.76
CA ASN A 280 -13.07 4.01 -9.61
C ASN A 280 -12.20 3.89 -10.87
N LEU A 281 -12.13 2.71 -11.48
CA LEU A 281 -11.43 2.47 -12.74
C LEU A 281 -11.96 3.37 -13.85
N VAL A 282 -13.28 3.41 -14.04
CA VAL A 282 -13.92 4.25 -15.07
C VAL A 282 -13.68 5.73 -14.81
N ALA A 283 -13.70 6.15 -13.55
CA ALA A 283 -13.44 7.54 -13.17
C ALA A 283 -11.98 7.95 -13.46
N GLU A 284 -11.02 7.08 -13.17
CA GLU A 284 -9.59 7.35 -13.40
C GLU A 284 -9.21 7.27 -14.89
N TYR A 285 -9.71 6.25 -15.60
CA TYR A 285 -9.37 6.04 -17.02
C TYR A 285 -10.18 6.93 -17.97
N GLY A 286 -11.34 7.42 -17.54
CA GLY A 286 -12.27 8.23 -18.34
C GLY A 286 -13.26 7.40 -19.19
N GLY A 287 -13.41 6.12 -18.90
CA GLY A 287 -14.30 5.18 -19.60
C GLY A 287 -14.03 3.73 -19.19
N PRO A 288 -14.72 2.74 -19.78
CA PRO A 288 -14.42 1.32 -19.57
C PRO A 288 -12.96 1.01 -19.88
N VAL A 289 -12.31 0.21 -19.02
CA VAL A 289 -10.88 -0.08 -19.10
C VAL A 289 -10.64 -1.39 -19.86
N PRO A 290 -9.91 -1.38 -20.99
CA PRO A 290 -9.62 -2.60 -21.71
C PRO A 290 -8.88 -3.61 -20.84
N LYS A 291 -9.31 -4.88 -20.90
CA LYS A 291 -8.71 -5.99 -20.15
C LYS A 291 -8.14 -7.06 -21.08
N SER A 292 -7.23 -7.88 -20.57
CA SER A 292 -6.77 -9.08 -21.27
C SER A 292 -7.70 -10.28 -21.02
N SER A 293 -7.50 -11.37 -21.75
CA SER A 293 -8.19 -12.64 -21.48
C SER A 293 -7.69 -13.39 -20.25
N THR A 294 -6.67 -12.87 -19.55
CA THR A 294 -5.96 -13.55 -18.45
C THR A 294 -6.20 -12.89 -17.09
N GLY A 295 -7.23 -12.07 -16.93
CA GLY A 295 -7.49 -11.36 -15.68
C GLY A 295 -6.46 -10.25 -15.39
N HIS A 296 -6.02 -9.56 -16.44
CA HIS A 296 -5.12 -8.41 -16.36
C HIS A 296 -5.76 -7.20 -17.05
N PHE A 297 -5.17 -6.02 -16.90
CA PHE A 297 -5.42 -4.95 -17.86
C PHE A 297 -4.94 -5.39 -19.26
N ALA A 298 -5.46 -4.77 -20.32
CA ALA A 298 -4.91 -4.98 -21.65
C ALA A 298 -3.46 -4.47 -21.72
N SER A 299 -2.68 -5.02 -22.65
CA SER A 299 -1.30 -4.57 -22.90
C SER A 299 -1.20 -3.07 -23.19
N SER A 300 -0.15 -2.42 -22.68
CA SER A 300 0.17 -1.01 -22.87
C SER A 300 -0.89 -0.03 -22.35
N ILE A 301 -1.69 -0.46 -21.39
CA ILE A 301 -2.54 0.46 -20.61
C ILE A 301 -1.63 1.28 -19.70
N GLN A 302 -1.89 2.58 -19.65
CA GLN A 302 -1.05 3.53 -18.92
C GLN A 302 -1.88 4.38 -18.00
N SER A 303 -1.27 4.83 -16.92
CA SER A 303 -1.84 5.80 -16.01
C SER A 303 -0.71 6.60 -15.37
N GLU A 304 -1.10 7.68 -14.70
CA GLU A 304 -0.15 8.45 -13.90
C GLU A 304 0.32 7.59 -12.73
N VAL A 305 1.61 7.59 -12.47
CA VAL A 305 2.21 6.89 -11.34
C VAL A 305 1.59 7.46 -10.05
N TRP A 306 1.23 6.59 -9.12
CA TRP A 306 0.52 6.94 -7.89
C TRP A 306 1.30 8.01 -7.10
N SER A 307 0.59 9.02 -6.59
CA SER A 307 1.18 10.18 -5.91
C SER A 307 2.26 10.96 -6.70
N SER A 308 2.50 10.65 -7.98
CA SER A 308 3.38 11.44 -8.82
C SER A 308 2.70 12.72 -9.32
N ALA A 309 3.50 13.66 -9.83
CA ALA A 309 3.05 14.89 -10.47
C ALA A 309 3.19 14.80 -12.00
N GLY A 310 2.41 13.93 -12.63
CA GLY A 310 2.29 13.81 -14.08
C GLY A 310 3.22 12.81 -14.75
N ILE A 311 3.88 11.94 -13.97
CA ILE A 311 4.71 10.86 -14.51
C ILE A 311 3.80 9.74 -15.00
N ILE A 312 3.94 9.33 -16.26
CA ILE A 312 3.11 8.28 -16.87
C ILE A 312 3.89 6.98 -16.97
N SER A 313 3.28 5.87 -16.54
CA SER A 313 3.83 4.52 -16.65
C SER A 313 2.79 3.57 -17.24
N GLU A 314 3.25 2.46 -17.79
CA GLU A 314 2.40 1.28 -17.95
C GLU A 314 1.92 0.82 -16.56
N VAL A 315 0.68 0.35 -16.49
CA VAL A 315 0.06 -0.12 -15.25
C VAL A 315 0.74 -1.39 -14.73
N SER A 316 0.73 -1.57 -13.41
CA SER A 316 1.43 -2.69 -12.77
C SER A 316 0.84 -4.03 -13.18
N LEU A 317 -0.49 -4.13 -13.27
CA LEU A 317 -1.22 -5.33 -13.73
C LEU A 317 -1.32 -5.47 -15.27
N ASP A 318 -0.39 -4.87 -16.00
CA ASP A 318 -0.20 -5.20 -17.41
C ASP A 318 0.43 -6.60 -17.54
N PRO A 319 -0.03 -7.45 -18.49
CA PRO A 319 0.49 -8.81 -18.63
C PRO A 319 1.93 -8.89 -19.16
N ASN A 320 2.50 -7.80 -19.67
CA ASN A 320 3.87 -7.81 -20.20
C ASN A 320 4.86 -7.32 -19.14
N SER A 321 5.89 -8.12 -18.89
CA SER A 321 7.09 -7.66 -18.20
C SER A 321 8.06 -7.03 -19.21
N THR A 322 8.62 -5.86 -18.88
CA THR A 322 9.63 -5.19 -19.70
C THR A 322 10.98 -5.28 -18.99
N ASP A 323 11.94 -5.95 -19.61
CA ASP A 323 13.29 -6.09 -19.07
C ASP A 323 13.97 -4.72 -18.84
N GLY A 324 14.57 -4.56 -17.67
CA GLY A 324 15.30 -3.37 -17.29
C GLY A 324 14.43 -2.14 -17.03
N ALA A 325 13.11 -2.31 -16.95
CA ALA A 325 12.18 -1.26 -16.55
C ALA A 325 11.54 -1.59 -15.19
N ARG A 326 11.38 -0.57 -14.34
CA ARG A 326 10.61 -0.66 -13.10
C ARG A 326 9.23 -0.04 -13.30
N LYS A 327 8.19 -0.82 -12.99
CA LYS A 327 6.81 -0.37 -12.90
C LYS A 327 6.49 -0.06 -11.45
N TYR A 328 6.01 1.16 -11.23
CA TYR A 328 5.43 1.57 -9.96
C TYR A 328 3.91 1.45 -10.03
N LEU A 329 3.27 1.38 -8.87
CA LEU A 329 1.81 1.45 -8.79
C LEU A 329 1.33 2.73 -9.47
N THR A 330 0.35 2.61 -10.35
CA THR A 330 -0.31 3.75 -10.98
C THR A 330 -1.61 4.12 -10.27
N ARG A 331 -2.17 5.28 -10.59
CA ARG A 331 -3.50 5.66 -10.11
C ARG A 331 -4.58 4.68 -10.57
N LEU A 332 -4.43 4.07 -11.75
CA LEU A 332 -5.36 3.05 -12.23
C LEU A 332 -5.26 1.74 -11.45
N ASP A 333 -4.04 1.31 -11.07
CA ASP A 333 -3.86 0.16 -10.17
C ASP A 333 -4.48 0.44 -8.79
N ALA A 334 -4.28 1.65 -8.25
CA ALA A 334 -4.92 2.08 -6.99
C ALA A 334 -6.46 2.15 -7.12
N ALA A 335 -6.98 2.56 -8.28
CA ALA A 335 -8.42 2.56 -8.55
C ALA A 335 -9.00 1.15 -8.60
N LEU A 336 -8.27 0.18 -9.18
CA LEU A 336 -8.65 -1.22 -9.13
C LEU A 336 -8.73 -1.73 -7.69
N LEU A 337 -7.72 -1.44 -6.85
CA LEU A 337 -7.77 -1.81 -5.44
C LEU A 337 -9.00 -1.22 -4.72
N ARG A 338 -9.43 -0.01 -5.08
CA ARG A 338 -10.67 0.58 -4.54
C ARG A 338 -11.94 -0.12 -5.03
N ASP A 339 -11.99 -0.51 -6.30
CA ASP A 339 -13.12 -1.29 -6.85
C ASP A 339 -13.17 -2.72 -6.28
N LEU A 340 -12.02 -3.31 -5.99
CA LEU A 340 -11.90 -4.55 -5.22
C LEU A 340 -12.32 -4.36 -3.76
N GLY A 341 -12.28 -3.14 -3.23
CA GLY A 341 -12.82 -2.82 -1.92
C GLY A 341 -11.92 -2.25 -0.86
N TYR A 342 -10.67 -2.02 -1.20
CA TYR A 342 -9.72 -1.44 -0.29
C TYR A 342 -9.95 0.07 -0.15
N GLN A 343 -9.74 0.58 1.05
CA GLN A 343 -9.59 2.00 1.30
C GLN A 343 -8.14 2.38 0.96
N VAL A 344 -7.93 3.00 -0.21
CA VAL A 344 -6.58 3.31 -0.70
C VAL A 344 -6.34 4.82 -0.72
N LEU A 345 -5.27 5.27 -0.08
CA LEU A 345 -4.81 6.67 -0.12
C LEU A 345 -4.64 7.16 -1.58
N TYR A 346 -4.89 8.43 -1.80
CA TYR A 346 -4.64 9.07 -3.12
C TYR A 346 -3.19 9.55 -3.25
N GLN A 347 -2.59 9.91 -2.12
CA GLN A 347 -1.21 10.36 -1.94
C GLN A 347 -0.87 10.23 -0.45
N PHE A 348 0.42 10.27 -0.11
CA PHE A 348 0.83 10.42 1.28
C PHE A 348 0.45 11.80 1.83
N ASN A 349 0.25 11.86 3.14
CA ASN A 349 0.13 13.14 3.83
C ASN A 349 1.54 13.77 3.89
N PRO A 350 1.73 15.06 3.55
CA PRO A 350 3.05 15.68 3.66
C PRO A 350 3.68 15.63 5.05
N ALA A 351 2.88 15.43 6.10
CA ALA A 351 3.36 15.26 7.48
C ALA A 351 3.62 13.80 7.90
N ASP A 352 3.39 12.84 7.00
CA ASP A 352 3.75 11.43 7.17
C ASP A 352 5.19 11.25 6.68
N PHE A 353 6.14 11.51 7.58
CA PHE A 353 7.56 11.60 7.26
C PHE A 353 8.25 10.24 7.17
N ASN A 354 7.66 9.20 7.77
CA ASN A 354 8.17 7.84 7.64
C ASN A 354 7.43 7.02 6.57
N PHE A 355 6.41 7.62 5.95
CA PHE A 355 5.60 7.04 4.87
C PHE A 355 4.93 5.73 5.27
N ASP A 356 4.51 5.61 6.54
CA ASP A 356 3.79 4.44 7.04
C ASP A 356 2.26 4.56 6.86
N GLY A 357 1.80 5.64 6.22
CA GLY A 357 0.40 5.95 5.97
C GLY A 357 -0.28 6.69 7.12
N LEU A 358 0.41 6.96 8.23
CA LEU A 358 -0.16 7.52 9.45
C LEU A 358 0.64 8.70 9.99
N VAL A 359 0.01 9.88 10.10
CA VAL A 359 0.62 11.01 10.82
C VAL A 359 0.52 10.82 12.34
N ASN A 360 1.64 10.46 12.98
CA ASN A 360 1.72 10.10 14.39
C ASN A 360 3.07 10.48 15.04
N THR A 361 3.36 9.94 16.23
CA THR A 361 4.59 10.28 16.97
C THR A 361 5.87 9.71 16.36
N SER A 362 5.78 8.70 15.50
CA SER A 362 6.91 8.16 14.73
C SER A 362 7.43 9.20 13.73
N ASP A 363 6.53 9.93 13.07
CA ASP A 363 6.90 11.05 12.18
C ASP A 363 7.62 12.15 12.94
N LEU A 364 7.18 12.45 14.17
CA LEU A 364 7.90 13.42 15.00
C LEU A 364 9.34 12.99 15.27
N ALA A 365 9.60 11.69 15.47
CA ALA A 365 10.96 11.19 15.62
C ALA A 365 11.77 11.36 14.33
N GLN A 366 11.15 11.14 13.17
CA GLN A 366 11.76 11.35 11.85
C GLN A 366 12.09 12.84 11.63
N TRP A 367 11.15 13.74 11.88
CA TRP A 367 11.39 15.18 11.80
C TRP A 367 12.49 15.65 12.77
N GLN A 368 12.53 15.13 14.00
CA GLN A 368 13.59 15.44 14.96
C GLN A 368 14.98 15.02 14.47
N ALA A 369 15.06 13.93 13.70
CA ALA A 369 16.30 13.47 13.09
C ALA A 369 16.70 14.36 11.90
N ALA A 370 15.73 14.86 11.12
CA ALA A 370 15.96 15.70 9.94
C ALA A 370 16.19 17.19 10.25
N TYR A 371 15.72 17.70 11.39
CA TYR A 371 15.67 19.13 11.70
C TYR A 371 17.01 19.87 11.49
N GLY A 372 17.02 20.76 10.51
CA GLY A 372 18.19 21.55 10.11
C GLY A 372 19.35 20.74 9.50
N LEU A 373 19.12 19.49 9.09
CA LEU A 373 20.12 18.61 8.46
C LEU A 373 19.84 18.38 6.96
N ASP A 374 18.62 17.99 6.61
CA ASP A 374 18.19 17.68 5.24
C ASP A 374 16.69 17.96 5.07
N SER A 375 16.11 17.54 3.94
CA SER A 375 14.70 17.74 3.57
C SER A 375 13.87 16.45 3.70
N THR A 376 14.31 15.47 4.50
CA THR A 376 13.59 14.18 4.61
C THR A 376 12.28 14.29 5.42
N ALA A 377 12.04 15.42 6.08
CA ALA A 377 10.78 15.74 6.76
C ALA A 377 10.23 17.12 6.32
N ASP A 378 10.27 17.37 5.02
CA ASP A 378 9.84 18.61 4.34
C ASP A 378 8.34 18.53 3.98
N ALA A 379 7.48 18.98 4.89
CA ALA A 379 6.03 18.93 4.72
C ALA A 379 5.49 20.09 3.86
N ASP A 380 6.21 21.22 3.76
CA ASP A 380 5.78 22.36 2.94
C ASP A 380 6.50 22.48 1.58
N ASN A 381 7.41 21.53 1.33
CA ASN A 381 8.11 21.30 0.07
C ASN A 381 9.04 22.47 -0.31
N ASP A 382 9.67 23.09 0.69
CA ASP A 382 10.57 24.25 0.52
C ASP A 382 12.07 23.89 0.45
N GLY A 383 12.38 22.62 0.63
CA GLY A 383 13.71 22.04 0.50
C GLY A 383 14.50 21.94 1.79
N ASP A 384 13.90 22.16 2.96
CA ASP A 384 14.51 21.86 4.25
C ASP A 384 13.55 21.17 5.25
N SER A 385 14.00 20.95 6.49
CA SER A 385 13.19 20.39 7.56
C SER A 385 13.32 21.27 8.77
N ASP A 386 12.30 22.10 9.01
CA ASP A 386 12.33 23.18 9.97
C ASP A 386 11.03 23.33 10.81
N GLY A 387 10.83 24.50 11.42
CA GLY A 387 9.67 24.75 12.26
C GLY A 387 8.34 24.84 11.50
N ALA A 388 8.36 25.13 10.20
CA ALA A 388 7.19 25.13 9.33
C ALA A 388 6.66 23.70 9.12
N ASP A 389 7.55 22.74 8.88
CA ASP A 389 7.18 21.31 8.73
C ASP A 389 6.63 20.72 10.01
N PHE A 390 7.29 21.06 11.12
CA PHE A 390 6.77 20.67 12.44
C PHE A 390 5.37 21.23 12.68
N LEU A 391 5.12 22.47 12.25
CA LEU A 391 3.80 23.08 12.38
C LEU A 391 2.77 22.40 11.47
N ALA A 392 3.16 21.94 10.28
CA ALA A 392 2.32 21.12 9.42
C ALA A 392 1.93 19.81 10.14
N TRP A 393 2.92 19.05 10.64
CA TRP A 393 2.69 17.85 11.43
C TRP A 393 1.78 18.08 12.65
N GLN A 394 2.00 19.17 13.40
CA GLN A 394 1.16 19.52 14.54
C GLN A 394 -0.30 19.76 14.18
N ARG A 395 -0.59 20.33 13.00
CA ARG A 395 -1.96 20.57 12.53
C ARG A 395 -2.64 19.26 12.14
N GLU A 396 -1.92 18.40 11.44
CA GLU A 396 -2.43 17.11 10.98
C GLU A 396 -2.76 16.19 12.16
N ILE A 397 -1.84 16.00 13.11
CA ILE A 397 -2.10 15.14 14.28
C ILE A 397 -3.23 15.68 15.17
N GLN A 398 -3.43 17.01 15.24
CA GLN A 398 -4.55 17.61 15.96
C GLN A 398 -5.89 17.42 15.25
N SER A 399 -5.89 17.42 13.91
CA SER A 399 -7.09 17.14 13.13
C SER A 399 -7.59 15.70 13.35
N LEU A 400 -6.66 14.75 13.50
CA LEU A 400 -6.94 13.35 13.80
C LEU A 400 -7.37 13.13 15.26
N ALA A 401 -6.87 13.96 16.19
CA ALA A 401 -7.23 13.93 17.60
C ALA A 401 -8.53 14.69 17.94
N ALA A 402 -9.09 15.46 17.00
CA ALA A 402 -10.32 16.19 17.21
C ALA A 402 -11.49 15.18 17.31
N PRO A 403 -12.18 15.04 18.46
CA PRO A 403 -13.36 14.21 18.50
C PRO A 403 -14.36 14.76 17.48
N SER A 404 -14.91 13.88 16.64
CA SER A 404 -16.04 14.23 15.77
C SER A 404 -17.04 14.98 16.64
N ALA A 405 -17.27 16.25 16.33
CA ALA A 405 -18.16 17.10 17.11
C ALA A 405 -19.56 16.50 17.01
N SER A 406 -19.88 15.60 17.94
CA SER A 406 -21.23 15.16 18.19
C SER A 406 -22.00 16.43 18.47
N SER A 407 -23.03 16.71 17.68
CA SER A 407 -23.98 17.77 17.96
C SER A 407 -24.71 17.41 19.25
N VAL A 408 -24.06 17.66 20.39
CA VAL A 408 -24.73 17.66 21.68
C VAL A 408 -25.75 18.78 21.55
N THR A 409 -27.01 18.39 21.39
CA THR A 409 -28.15 19.29 21.53
C THR A 409 -28.02 19.88 22.92
N VAL A 410 -27.48 21.10 23.00
CA VAL A 410 -27.41 21.86 24.24
C VAL A 410 -28.85 22.02 24.70
N PRO A 411 -29.26 21.44 25.84
CA PRO A 411 -30.59 21.69 26.36
C PRO A 411 -30.66 23.19 26.65
N GLU A 412 -31.53 23.91 25.95
CA GLU A 412 -31.67 25.34 26.17
C GLU A 412 -31.95 25.60 27.66
N PRO A 413 -31.14 26.42 28.34
CA PRO A 413 -31.41 26.72 29.73
C PRO A 413 -32.67 27.59 29.82
N SER A 414 -33.76 26.98 30.28
CA SER A 414 -34.73 27.66 31.15
C SER A 414 -35.41 28.92 30.58
N ALA A 415 -35.61 29.02 29.26
CA ALA A 415 -36.44 30.08 28.67
C ALA A 415 -37.86 30.08 29.28
N LEU A 416 -38.38 28.90 29.62
CA LEU A 416 -39.65 28.73 30.35
C LEU A 416 -39.62 29.24 31.80
N VAL A 417 -38.47 29.18 32.49
CA VAL A 417 -38.33 29.70 33.86
C VAL A 417 -38.29 31.23 33.85
N LEU A 418 -37.62 31.83 32.87
CA LEU A 418 -37.62 33.29 32.66
C LEU A 418 -39.02 33.79 32.26
N LEU A 419 -39.73 33.05 31.41
CA LEU A 419 -41.12 33.37 31.05
C LEU A 419 -42.07 33.26 32.25
N ALA A 420 -41.93 32.22 33.07
CA ALA A 420 -42.73 32.01 34.27
C ALA A 420 -42.43 33.08 35.35
N ALA A 421 -41.16 33.47 35.51
CA ALA A 421 -40.77 34.55 36.41
C ALA A 421 -41.33 35.91 35.95
N ALA A 422 -41.31 36.19 34.64
CA ALA A 422 -41.91 37.40 34.07
C ALA A 422 -43.45 37.44 34.25
N ALA A 423 -44.13 36.31 34.07
CA ALA A 423 -45.58 36.21 34.27
C ALA A 423 -45.99 36.42 35.74
N LEU A 424 -45.18 35.96 36.70
CA LEU A 424 -45.41 36.16 38.14
C LEU A 424 -45.21 37.62 38.58
N LEU A 425 -44.28 38.34 37.95
CA LEU A 425 -44.01 39.76 38.22
C LEU A 425 -45.12 40.67 37.67
N CYS A 426 -45.74 40.33 36.54
CA CYS A 426 -46.84 41.10 35.95
C CYS A 426 -48.17 40.96 36.69
N ARG A 427 -48.36 39.93 37.54
CA ARG A 427 -49.63 39.64 38.20
C ARG A 427 -49.90 40.43 39.50
N ARG A 428 -49.00 41.34 39.89
CA ARG A 428 -49.03 42.05 41.19
C ARG A 428 -49.48 43.52 41.17
N ARG A 429 -50.18 43.98 40.14
CA ARG A 429 -50.84 45.30 40.16
C ARG A 429 -52.30 45.24 39.74
N VAL A 430 -53.16 44.91 40.69
CA VAL A 430 -54.57 45.33 40.66
C VAL A 430 -54.80 46.17 41.91
N PRO A 431 -54.98 47.50 41.78
CA PRO A 431 -55.42 48.35 42.89
C PRO A 431 -56.89 48.04 43.22
N LYS A 432 -57.21 47.93 44.51
CA LYS A 432 -58.60 47.98 44.99
C LYS A 432 -59.04 49.46 45.00
N SER A 433 -60.20 49.74 44.41
CA SER A 433 -61.07 50.87 44.75
C SER A 433 -62.47 50.32 44.96
#